data_AF-U2FR60-F1
#
_entry.id   AF-U2FR60-F1
#
_cell.length_a   1.000
_cell.length_b   1.000
_cell.length_c   1.000
_cell.angle_alpha   90.00
_cell.angle_beta   90.00
_cell.angle_gamma   90.00
#
_symmetry.space_group_name_H-M   'P 1'
#
loop_
_entity.id
_entity.type
_entity.pdbx_description
1 polymer ?
#
loop_
_entity_poly.entity_id
_entity_poly.type
_entity_poly.pdbx_seq_one_letter_code
_entity_poly.pdbx_strand_id
1 'polypeptide(L)' 'MARRSVLAPGVCALCAHACDLCAAECLRHAHAHCRRCALACEACAAMCRAMA' A
#
# COMPACT_ATOMS: atom_id res chain seq x y z
N MET A 1 -9.76 -1.27 -8.85
CA MET A 1 -9.07 -1.52 -10.15
C MET A 1 -9.88 -2.38 -11.12
N ALA A 2 -10.22 -3.62 -10.77
CA ALA A 2 -10.79 -4.63 -11.70
C ALA A 2 -11.99 -4.18 -12.56
N ARG A 3 -12.79 -3.22 -12.08
CA ARG A 3 -13.98 -2.71 -12.79
C ARG A 3 -13.70 -1.49 -13.69
N ARG A 4 -12.43 -1.06 -13.83
CA ARG A 4 -11.99 0.09 -14.65
C ARG A 4 -12.77 1.39 -14.38
N SER A 5 -13.11 1.63 -13.11
CA SER A 5 -13.81 2.86 -12.70
C SER A 5 -12.92 4.09 -12.90
N VAL A 6 -13.51 5.23 -13.28
CA VAL A 6 -12.82 6.54 -13.35
C VAL A 6 -12.26 7.01 -12.00
N LEU A 7 -12.79 6.47 -10.89
CA LEU A 7 -12.31 6.78 -9.54
C LEU A 7 -11.03 6.00 -9.18
N ALA A 8 -10.61 5.06 -10.03
CA ALA A 8 -9.47 4.20 -9.79
C ALA A 8 -8.19 4.97 -9.39
N PRO A 9 -7.73 5.98 -10.14
CA PRO A 9 -6.47 6.67 -9.83
C PRO A 9 -6.49 7.31 -8.43
N GLY A 10 -7.59 8.00 -8.09
CA GLY A 10 -7.74 8.65 -6.78
C GLY A 10 -7.78 7.65 -5.61
N VAL A 11 -8.48 6.53 -5.77
CA VAL A 11 -8.50 5.47 -4.74
C VAL A 11 -7.11 4.84 -4.59
N CYS A 12 -6.38 4.62 -5.68
CA CYS A 12 -5.01 4.10 -5.64
C CYS A 12 -4.04 5.09 -4.98
N ALA A 13 -4.14 6.39 -5.26
CA ALA A 13 -3.32 7.40 -4.60
C ALA A 13 -3.51 7.39 -3.07
N LEU A 14 -4.75 7.34 -2.59
CA LEU A 14 -5.05 7.24 -1.16
C LEU A 14 -4.56 5.90 -0.56
N CYS A 15 -4.75 4.80 -1.28
CA CYS A 15 -4.29 3.47 -0.85
C CYS A 15 -2.76 3.43 -0.71
N ALA A 16 -2.01 3.99 -1.67
CA ALA A 16 -0.56 4.07 -1.59
C ALA A 16 -0.11 4.83 -0.34
N HIS A 17 -0.73 5.99 -0.04
CA HIS A 17 -0.43 6.75 1.15
C HIS A 17 -0.70 5.97 2.45
N ALA A 18 -1.85 5.29 2.54
CA ALA A 18 -2.18 4.45 3.69
C ALA A 18 -1.20 3.27 3.84
N CYS A 19 -0.79 2.65 2.74
CA CYS A 19 0.19 1.58 2.75
C CYS A 19 1.59 2.05 3.19
N ASP A 20 2.03 3.25 2.80
CA ASP A 20 3.31 3.81 3.27
C ASP A 20 3.33 4.01 4.78
N LEU A 21 2.26 4.60 5.33
CA LEU A 21 2.11 4.78 6.78
C LEU A 21 2.10 3.43 7.51
N CYS A 22 1.38 2.46 6.96
CA CYS A 22 1.31 1.12 7.53
C CYS A 22 2.66 0.40 7.51
N ALA A 23 3.39 0.46 6.39
CA ALA A 23 4.71 -0.15 6.26
C ALA A 23 5.72 0.49 7.22
N ALA A 24 5.74 1.83 7.29
CA ALA A 24 6.62 2.57 8.19
C ALA A 24 6.37 2.19 9.66
N GLU A 25 5.11 2.09 10.08
CA GLU A 25 4.78 1.67 11.44
C GLU A 25 5.14 0.20 11.68
N CYS A 26 4.78 -0.71 10.76
CA CYS A 26 5.06 -2.14 10.90
C CYS A 26 6.57 -2.43 11.02
N LEU A 27 7.43 -1.68 10.33
CA LEU A 27 8.89 -1.85 10.41
C LEU A 27 9.46 -1.49 11.80
N ARG A 28 8.71 -0.79 12.65
CA ARG A 28 9.11 -0.47 14.03
C ARG A 28 8.96 -1.66 14.99
N HIS A 29 8.24 -2.71 14.58
CA HIS A 29 7.92 -3.86 15.42
C HIS A 29 8.75 -5.09 15.04
N ALA A 30 9.40 -5.72 16.03
CA ALA A 30 10.28 -6.87 15.83
C ALA A 30 9.52 -8.22 15.77
N HIS A 31 8.41 -8.27 15.05
CA HIS A 31 7.63 -9.48 14.84
C HIS A 31 7.62 -9.92 13.38
N ALA A 32 7.66 -11.23 13.14
CA ALA A 32 7.68 -11.78 11.78
C ALA A 32 6.46 -11.36 10.95
N HIS A 33 5.28 -11.23 11.58
CA HIS A 33 4.07 -10.77 10.90
C HIS A 33 4.14 -9.30 10.50
N CYS A 34 4.73 -8.42 11.34
CA CYS A 34 4.93 -7.01 11.02
C CYS A 34 5.85 -6.83 9.82
N ARG A 35 6.96 -7.58 9.74
CA ARG A 35 7.85 -7.55 8.57
C ARG A 35 7.15 -7.97 7.28
N ARG A 36 6.34 -9.03 7.35
CA ARG A 36 5.53 -9.51 6.20
C ARG A 36 4.49 -8.47 5.78
N CYS A 37 3.85 -7.81 6.74
CA CYS A 37 2.90 -6.74 6.51
C CYS A 37 3.56 -5.56 5.77
N ALA A 38 4.71 -5.09 6.27
CA ALA A 38 5.45 -3.98 5.65
C ALA A 38 5.80 -4.26 4.18
N LEU A 39 6.35 -5.44 3.88
CA LEU A 39 6.69 -5.84 2.51
C LEU A 39 5.46 -5.90 1.60
N ALA A 40 4.32 -6.41 2.11
CA ALA A 40 3.07 -6.43 1.35
C ALA A 40 2.54 -5.02 1.08
N CYS A 41 2.64 -4.12 2.06
CA CYS A 41 2.25 -2.73 1.94
C CYS A 41 3.15 -1.96 0.96
N GLU A 42 4.47 -2.15 0.99
CA GLU A 42 5.40 -1.56 0.02
C GLU A 42 5.08 -2.00 -1.41
N ALA A 43 4.83 -3.30 -1.62
CA ALA A 43 4.42 -3.82 -2.92
C ALA A 43 3.08 -3.23 -3.39
N CYS A 44 2.09 -3.14 -2.49
CA CYS A 44 0.80 -2.55 -2.78
C CYS A 44 0.91 -1.07 -3.15
N ALA A 45 1.70 -0.29 -2.39
CA ALA A 45 1.91 1.13 -2.64
C ALA A 45 2.57 1.36 -4.00
N ALA A 46 3.59 0.56 -4.36
CA ALA A 46 4.23 0.63 -5.67
C ALA A 46 3.24 0.35 -6.81
N MET A 47 2.43 -0.70 -6.69
CA MET A 47 1.39 -1.03 -7.67
C MET A 47 0.33 0.08 -7.79
N CYS A 48 -0.11 0.64 -6.67
CA CYS A 48 -1.10 1.71 -6.67
C CYS A 48 -0.56 3.00 -7.29
N ARG A 49 0.71 3.37 -7.06
CA ARG A 49 1.32 4.53 -7.72
C ARG A 49 1.44 4.35 -9.23
N ALA A 50 1.67 3.12 -9.71
CA ALA A 50 1.69 2.83 -11.15
C ALA A 50 0.31 2.94 -11.83
N MET A 51 -0.77 2.97 -11.04
CA MET A 51 -2.16 3.10 -11.50
C MET A 51 -2.72 4.53 -11.38
N ALA A 52 -2.00 5.42 -10.68
CA ALA A 52 -2.46 6.77 -10.35
C ALA A 52 -2.09 7.78 -11.43
#